data_AF-A0AA35XGQ5-F1
#
_entry.id   AF-A0AA35XGQ5-F1
#
_cell.length_a   1.000
_cell.length_b   1.000
_cell.length_c   1.000
_cell.angle_alpha   90.00
_cell.angle_beta   90.00
_cell.angle_gamma   90.00
#
_symmetry.space_group_name_H-M   'P 1'
#
loop_
_entity.id
_entity.type
_entity.pdbx_description
1 polymer ?
#
loop_
_entity_poly.entity_id
_entity_poly.type
_entity_poly.pdbx_seq_one_letter_code
_entity_poly.pdbx_strand_id
1 'polypeptide(L)'
;MPGNRLDPQKMALRAAQEIRPGETAAIGSGLAAAIPGEVPAGSGVWLLAESGALGYRPGGASSVIDGVGETAIVLPGGVVVGTVDVAAMLGGGHVDLAFVEAAQVSANGDFVHWTTAETASLAAPGLAVDLASGAKRVVAMMTHAHEGGISRIHERCTLPVDGVGCVSVIITDIAVLLVTISGLELAEVAPGWSADDIASMTEAPLSVASGLREMTFDVPTLPWPNKVYASAAEAVQDIPDGAVVNVDGFGGPGGMAHYLMVALRDHGAKGLTIISNTAGIARVARFGAPEGVTPIDHTILVENGQIAKAIASYPVSPSINRPSAFERAYQEGESTLEVSPQGTLAERVRSGGAGVAAFYTPTAFGTLLGEGKEVRDIDGRPYVLEQSILADFCIIRGHKADSLGNMVYRGTSRNFNPVMATAARVTIVEVDEIVDPGELDPEAIVTPGVFVDRIVKRPKEFSPYLDT
;
A
#
# COMPACT_ATOMS: atom_id res chain seq x y z
N MET A 1 -24.52 -16.60 -36.48
CA MET A 1 -23.99 -15.27 -36.81
C MET A 1 -23.36 -14.74 -35.55
N PRO A 2 -22.12 -14.24 -35.60
CA PRO A 2 -21.48 -13.74 -34.39
C PRO A 2 -22.34 -12.64 -33.76
N GLY A 3 -22.36 -12.60 -32.42
CA GLY A 3 -23.02 -11.55 -31.66
C GLY A 3 -22.40 -10.17 -31.91
N ASN A 4 -23.01 -9.13 -31.37
CA ASN A 4 -22.42 -7.80 -31.42
C ASN A 4 -21.22 -7.72 -30.45
N ARG A 5 -20.15 -7.05 -30.87
CA ARG A 5 -19.05 -6.66 -29.96
C ARG A 5 -19.58 -5.70 -28.90
N LEU A 6 -19.03 -5.77 -27.69
CA LEU A 6 -19.34 -4.83 -26.63
C LEU A 6 -18.80 -3.45 -26.98
N ASP A 7 -19.56 -2.42 -26.62
CA ASP A 7 -19.06 -1.05 -26.61
C ASP A 7 -18.15 -0.83 -25.38
N PRO A 8 -17.36 0.26 -25.35
CA PRO A 8 -16.47 0.56 -24.23
C PRO A 8 -17.19 0.65 -22.88
N GLN A 9 -18.44 1.12 -22.85
CA GLN A 9 -19.20 1.25 -21.61
C GLN A 9 -19.53 -0.14 -21.02
N LYS A 10 -20.00 -1.08 -21.83
CA LYS A 10 -20.23 -2.46 -21.38
C LYS A 10 -18.96 -3.18 -20.97
N MET A 11 -17.83 -2.90 -21.64
CA MET A 11 -16.54 -3.41 -21.19
C MET A 11 -16.17 -2.86 -19.80
N ALA A 12 -16.38 -1.56 -19.56
CA ALA A 12 -16.15 -0.95 -18.25
C ALA A 12 -17.06 -1.52 -17.16
N LEU A 13 -18.36 -1.72 -17.43
CA LEU A 13 -19.30 -2.39 -16.54
C LEU A 13 -18.87 -3.82 -16.20
N ARG A 14 -18.33 -4.56 -17.18
CA ARG A 14 -17.79 -5.90 -16.93
C ARG A 14 -16.52 -5.84 -16.10
N ALA A 15 -15.59 -4.94 -16.44
CA ALA A 15 -14.34 -4.77 -15.71
C ALA A 15 -14.57 -4.35 -14.24
N ALA A 16 -15.54 -3.48 -13.97
CA ALA A 16 -15.91 -3.06 -12.62
C ALA A 16 -16.36 -4.22 -11.72
N GLN A 17 -16.84 -5.34 -12.28
CA GLN A 17 -17.19 -6.55 -11.51
C GLN A 17 -15.96 -7.31 -10.96
N GLU A 18 -14.73 -7.00 -11.42
CA GLU A 18 -13.50 -7.59 -10.87
C GLU A 18 -13.06 -6.97 -9.54
N ILE A 19 -13.61 -5.79 -9.22
CA ILE A 19 -13.33 -5.03 -8.01
C ILE A 19 -14.09 -5.64 -6.83
N ARG A 20 -13.40 -5.83 -5.71
CA ARG A 20 -13.99 -6.35 -4.48
C ARG A 20 -14.14 -5.26 -3.41
N PRO A 21 -15.07 -5.43 -2.45
CA PRO A 21 -15.24 -4.49 -1.35
C PRO A 21 -13.93 -4.30 -0.57
N GLY A 22 -13.55 -3.05 -0.33
CA GLY A 22 -12.35 -2.64 0.40
C GLY A 22 -11.08 -2.56 -0.42
N GLU A 23 -11.09 -3.00 -1.69
CA GLU A 23 -9.88 -3.01 -2.52
C GLU A 23 -9.43 -1.62 -2.95
N THR A 24 -8.12 -1.51 -3.14
CA THR A 24 -7.51 -0.41 -3.90
C THR A 24 -7.32 -0.82 -5.34
N ALA A 25 -7.95 -0.08 -6.25
CA ALA A 25 -7.93 -0.33 -7.68
C ALA A 25 -7.30 0.85 -8.42
N ALA A 26 -6.13 0.61 -9.03
CA ALA A 26 -5.45 1.60 -9.85
C ALA A 26 -5.95 1.55 -11.29
N ILE A 27 -6.27 2.73 -11.83
CA ILE A 27 -6.95 2.89 -13.10
C ILE A 27 -5.98 3.41 -14.15
N GLY A 28 -5.66 2.57 -15.12
CA GLY A 28 -4.90 2.96 -16.29
C GLY A 28 -5.71 3.84 -17.25
N SER A 29 -5.02 4.38 -18.25
CA SER A 29 -5.59 5.18 -19.32
C SER A 29 -6.44 4.34 -20.30
N GLY A 30 -7.09 5.02 -21.24
CA GLY A 30 -7.81 4.38 -22.35
C GLY A 30 -9.14 3.75 -21.91
N LEU A 31 -9.42 2.51 -22.32
CA LEU A 31 -10.66 1.77 -22.01
C LEU A 31 -10.90 1.65 -20.50
N ALA A 32 -9.83 1.55 -19.70
CA ALA A 32 -9.93 1.45 -18.24
C ALA A 32 -10.42 2.75 -17.59
N ALA A 33 -10.22 3.91 -18.22
CA ALA A 33 -10.59 5.21 -17.67
C ALA A 33 -12.11 5.40 -17.51
N ALA A 34 -12.92 4.57 -18.18
CA ALA A 34 -14.37 4.58 -18.01
C ALA A 34 -14.84 3.86 -16.73
N ILE A 35 -14.04 2.95 -16.15
CA ILE A 35 -14.42 2.13 -14.99
C ILE A 35 -14.92 2.97 -13.80
N PRO A 36 -14.23 4.07 -13.39
CA PRO A 36 -14.68 4.89 -12.28
C PRO A 36 -16.10 5.44 -12.41
N GLY A 37 -16.60 5.66 -13.64
CA GLY A 37 -17.96 6.11 -13.90
C GLY A 37 -19.02 5.03 -13.69
N GLU A 38 -18.62 3.75 -13.77
CA GLU A 38 -19.51 2.59 -13.68
C GLU A 38 -19.54 1.97 -12.26
N VAL A 39 -18.62 2.36 -11.38
CA VAL A 39 -18.63 1.97 -9.97
C VAL A 39 -19.67 2.82 -9.21
N PRO A 40 -20.65 2.20 -8.50
CA PRO A 40 -21.68 2.95 -7.78
C PRO A 40 -21.09 3.98 -6.82
N ALA A 41 -21.70 5.18 -6.76
CA ALA A 41 -21.23 6.24 -5.87
C ALA A 41 -21.27 5.80 -4.39
N GLY A 42 -20.21 6.12 -3.63
CA GLY A 42 -20.09 5.69 -2.24
C GLY A 42 -19.69 4.22 -2.05
N SER A 43 -19.30 3.55 -3.14
CA SER A 43 -18.70 2.22 -3.09
C SER A 43 -17.41 2.21 -2.27
N GLY A 44 -17.20 1.09 -1.58
CA GLY A 44 -16.13 0.79 -0.65
C GLY A 44 -14.80 0.51 -1.32
N VAL A 45 -14.38 1.34 -2.27
CA VAL A 45 -13.21 1.09 -3.12
C VAL A 45 -12.34 2.33 -3.15
N TRP A 46 -11.04 2.10 -3.09
CA TRP A 46 -10.04 3.13 -3.31
C TRP A 46 -9.64 3.17 -4.78
N LEU A 47 -10.37 3.92 -5.60
CA LEU A 47 -9.98 4.18 -6.99
C LEU A 47 -8.76 5.10 -7.00
N LEU A 48 -7.64 4.64 -7.52
CA LEU A 48 -6.38 5.38 -7.62
C LEU A 48 -6.16 5.86 -9.05
N ALA A 49 -6.10 7.18 -9.24
CA ALA A 49 -5.63 7.80 -10.48
C ALA A 49 -4.13 8.10 -10.38
N GLU A 50 -3.43 7.98 -11.51
CA GLU A 50 -2.02 8.37 -11.66
C GLU A 50 -1.74 9.83 -11.24
N SER A 51 -2.73 10.70 -11.41
CA SER A 51 -2.67 12.10 -11.01
C SER A 51 -2.52 12.33 -9.50
N GLY A 52 -2.71 11.29 -8.68
CA GLY A 52 -2.66 11.36 -7.22
C GLY A 52 -4.02 11.45 -6.54
N ALA A 53 -5.12 11.31 -7.27
CA ALA A 53 -6.45 11.21 -6.67
C ALA A 53 -6.73 9.77 -6.20
N LEU A 54 -7.08 9.60 -4.92
CA LEU A 54 -7.50 8.32 -4.35
C LEU A 54 -8.94 8.44 -3.82
N GLY A 55 -9.82 7.52 -4.22
CA GLY A 55 -11.24 7.58 -3.87
C GLY A 55 -11.95 8.73 -4.59
N TYR A 56 -11.90 8.75 -5.92
CA TYR A 56 -12.45 9.81 -6.76
C TYR A 56 -13.57 9.29 -7.67
N ARG A 57 -14.26 10.21 -8.36
CA ARG A 57 -15.09 9.91 -9.53
C ARG A 57 -14.84 10.91 -10.67
N PRO A 58 -15.08 10.53 -11.93
CA PRO A 58 -14.97 11.44 -13.06
C PRO A 58 -16.04 12.55 -13.03
N GLY A 59 -15.71 13.67 -13.66
CA GLY A 59 -16.55 14.85 -13.81
C GLY A 59 -16.57 15.78 -12.60
N GLY A 60 -17.42 16.81 -12.69
CA GLY A 60 -17.57 17.86 -11.68
C GLY A 60 -16.58 19.02 -11.85
N ALA A 61 -16.87 20.13 -11.16
CA ALA A 61 -16.00 21.30 -11.12
C ALA A 61 -15.05 21.22 -9.92
N SER A 62 -13.76 21.01 -10.17
CA SER A 62 -12.74 20.71 -9.17
C SER A 62 -11.34 21.01 -9.72
N SER A 63 -10.34 21.14 -8.82
CA SER A 63 -8.91 21.22 -9.16
C SER A 63 -8.27 19.85 -9.39
N VAL A 64 -9.00 18.77 -9.13
CA VAL A 64 -8.53 17.40 -9.28
C VAL A 64 -8.80 16.91 -10.69
N ILE A 65 -7.81 16.23 -11.28
CA ILE A 65 -7.90 15.56 -12.58
C ILE A 65 -7.73 14.06 -12.39
N ASP A 66 -8.30 13.26 -13.28
CA ASP A 66 -8.05 11.82 -13.32
C ASP A 66 -6.81 11.47 -14.16
N GLY A 67 -6.59 10.16 -14.39
CA GLY A 67 -5.46 9.65 -15.18
C GLY A 67 -5.51 9.96 -16.67
N VAL A 68 -6.63 10.47 -17.19
CA VAL A 68 -6.77 10.89 -18.60
C VAL A 68 -6.83 12.41 -18.76
N GLY A 69 -6.68 13.17 -17.67
CA GLY A 69 -6.66 14.62 -17.66
C GLY A 69 -8.06 15.25 -17.68
N GLU A 70 -9.11 14.47 -17.46
CA GLU A 70 -10.46 14.99 -17.27
C GLU A 70 -10.66 15.43 -15.82
N THR A 71 -11.61 16.33 -15.58
CA THR A 71 -11.88 16.79 -14.21
C THR A 71 -12.48 15.65 -13.39
N ALA A 72 -12.15 15.62 -12.10
CA ALA A 72 -12.64 14.63 -11.16
C ALA A 72 -12.99 15.28 -9.83
N ILE A 73 -13.88 14.66 -9.06
CA ILE A 73 -14.11 15.02 -7.66
C ILE A 73 -13.61 13.92 -6.73
N VAL A 74 -13.03 14.33 -5.61
CA VAL A 74 -12.71 13.45 -4.50
C VAL A 74 -14.00 13.16 -3.74
N LEU A 75 -14.26 11.88 -3.47
CA LEU A 75 -15.43 11.45 -2.71
C LEU A 75 -15.20 11.65 -1.22
N PRO A 76 -16.25 11.66 -0.37
CA PRO A 76 -16.07 11.61 1.08
C PRO A 76 -15.17 10.43 1.48
N GLY A 77 -14.09 10.74 2.19
CA GLY A 77 -13.05 9.76 2.54
C GLY A 77 -11.95 9.59 1.49
N GLY A 78 -12.02 10.23 0.33
CA GLY A 78 -10.91 10.27 -0.61
C GLY A 78 -9.79 11.23 -0.19
N VAL A 79 -8.63 11.13 -0.86
CA VAL A 79 -7.41 11.89 -0.56
C VAL A 79 -6.70 12.30 -1.85
N VAL A 80 -5.96 13.41 -1.77
CA VAL A 80 -5.04 13.84 -2.83
C VAL A 80 -3.61 13.62 -2.34
N VAL A 81 -2.82 12.89 -3.12
CA VAL A 81 -1.42 12.56 -2.80
C VAL A 81 -0.47 12.97 -3.92
N GLY A 82 0.84 12.99 -3.64
CA GLY A 82 1.85 13.28 -4.65
C GLY A 82 2.21 12.04 -5.48
N THR A 83 2.85 12.23 -6.64
CA THR A 83 3.31 11.14 -7.51
C THR A 83 4.23 10.15 -6.80
N VAL A 84 5.04 10.60 -5.84
CA VAL A 84 5.92 9.71 -5.04
C VAL A 84 5.10 8.77 -4.16
N ASP A 85 3.95 9.21 -3.65
CA ASP A 85 3.06 8.37 -2.84
C ASP A 85 2.33 7.36 -3.73
N VAL A 86 1.91 7.76 -4.94
CA VAL A 86 1.34 6.84 -5.95
C VAL A 86 2.34 5.74 -6.29
N ALA A 87 3.59 6.11 -6.59
CA ALA A 87 4.65 5.15 -6.87
C ALA A 87 4.92 4.23 -5.66
N ALA A 88 4.87 4.76 -4.44
CA ALA A 88 5.03 3.97 -3.23
C ALA A 88 3.86 2.99 -2.98
N MET A 89 2.61 3.40 -3.27
CA MET A 89 1.45 2.51 -3.17
C MET A 89 1.57 1.34 -4.15
N LEU A 90 2.00 1.61 -5.38
CA LEU A 90 2.21 0.59 -6.40
C LEU A 90 3.40 -0.31 -6.05
N GLY A 91 4.61 0.25 -5.96
CA GLY A 91 5.83 -0.52 -5.70
C GLY A 91 5.82 -1.24 -4.35
N GLY A 92 5.16 -0.67 -3.35
CA GLY A 92 5.03 -1.25 -2.01
C GLY A 92 3.99 -2.38 -1.88
N GLY A 93 3.23 -2.68 -2.94
CA GLY A 93 2.23 -3.75 -2.92
C GLY A 93 0.92 -3.38 -2.19
N HIS A 94 0.60 -2.09 -2.12
CA HIS A 94 -0.61 -1.55 -1.47
C HIS A 94 -1.82 -1.43 -2.41
N VAL A 95 -1.66 -1.84 -3.67
CA VAL A 95 -2.71 -1.86 -4.69
C VAL A 95 -3.15 -3.31 -4.94
N ASP A 96 -4.43 -3.59 -4.76
CA ASP A 96 -4.99 -4.93 -4.91
C ASP A 96 -5.25 -5.29 -6.37
N LEU A 97 -5.61 -4.29 -7.18
CA LEU A 97 -6.05 -4.47 -8.56
C LEU A 97 -5.53 -3.32 -9.43
N ALA A 98 -5.03 -3.64 -10.62
CA ALA A 98 -4.75 -2.66 -11.66
C ALA A 98 -5.49 -3.01 -12.95
N PHE A 99 -6.06 -2.00 -13.59
CA PHE A 99 -6.60 -2.11 -14.94
C PHE A 99 -5.65 -1.42 -15.91
N VAL A 100 -5.22 -2.13 -16.94
CA VAL A 100 -4.33 -1.62 -17.98
C VAL A 100 -4.96 -1.80 -19.35
N GLU A 101 -4.79 -0.84 -20.24
CA GLU A 101 -5.07 -1.07 -21.66
C GLU A 101 -3.85 -1.73 -22.32
N ALA A 102 -4.08 -2.89 -22.94
CA ALA A 102 -3.02 -3.63 -23.62
C ALA A 102 -3.18 -3.58 -25.15
N ALA A 103 -2.06 -3.40 -25.86
CA ALA A 103 -2.01 -3.60 -27.30
C ALA A 103 -1.88 -5.09 -27.65
N GLN A 104 -1.08 -5.83 -26.87
CA GLN A 104 -0.92 -7.28 -26.96
C GLN A 104 -0.92 -7.91 -25.57
N VAL A 105 -1.47 -9.12 -25.46
CA VAL A 105 -1.28 -9.98 -24.29
C VAL A 105 -0.87 -11.37 -24.76
N SER A 106 0.10 -11.99 -24.08
CA SER A 106 0.56 -13.35 -24.38
C SER A 106 -0.23 -14.42 -23.62
N ALA A 107 -0.10 -15.68 -24.04
CA ALA A 107 -0.69 -16.83 -23.36
C ALA A 107 -0.24 -17.00 -21.89
N ASN A 108 0.91 -16.41 -21.53
CA ASN A 108 1.47 -16.45 -20.18
C ASN A 108 1.25 -15.14 -19.41
N GLY A 109 0.48 -14.19 -19.94
CA GLY A 109 0.17 -12.93 -19.27
C GLY A 109 1.25 -11.85 -19.39
N ASP A 110 2.16 -11.97 -20.37
CA ASP A 110 2.99 -10.83 -20.76
C ASP A 110 2.10 -9.81 -21.46
N PHE A 111 2.35 -8.52 -21.25
CA PHE A 111 1.62 -7.49 -21.99
C PHE A 111 2.54 -6.45 -22.63
N VAL A 112 2.05 -5.93 -23.74
CA VAL A 112 2.59 -4.77 -24.43
C VAL A 112 1.56 -3.68 -24.28
N HIS A 113 1.99 -2.53 -23.78
CA HIS A 113 1.18 -1.32 -23.73
C HIS A 113 1.09 -0.68 -25.13
N TRP A 114 0.67 0.58 -25.25
CA TRP A 114 0.39 1.30 -26.51
C TRP A 114 1.48 1.32 -27.60
N THR A 115 2.61 0.64 -27.42
CA THR A 115 3.57 0.33 -28.48
C THR A 115 2.88 -0.38 -29.65
N THR A 116 3.08 0.16 -30.85
CA THR A 116 2.65 -0.43 -32.12
C THR A 116 3.87 -0.84 -32.96
N ALA A 117 3.66 -1.53 -34.07
CA ALA A 117 4.74 -1.86 -35.00
C ALA A 117 5.46 -0.60 -35.53
N GLU A 118 4.73 0.49 -35.77
CA GLU A 118 5.25 1.77 -36.26
C GLU A 118 6.00 2.56 -35.18
N THR A 119 5.69 2.31 -33.91
CA THR A 119 6.25 3.03 -32.75
C THR A 119 7.17 2.16 -31.91
N ALA A 120 7.56 0.98 -32.37
CA ALA A 120 8.40 0.03 -31.64
C ALA A 120 9.75 0.60 -31.17
N SER A 121 10.24 1.69 -31.79
CA SER A 121 11.46 2.40 -31.37
C SER A 121 11.23 3.53 -30.36
N LEU A 122 9.98 3.85 -30.02
CA LEU A 122 9.58 4.92 -29.10
C LEU A 122 8.97 4.29 -27.84
N ALA A 123 9.75 4.23 -26.77
CA ALA A 123 9.25 3.76 -25.48
C ALA A 123 8.45 4.88 -24.78
N ALA A 124 7.16 4.62 -24.51
CA ALA A 124 6.31 5.48 -23.71
C ALA A 124 5.52 4.62 -22.69
N PRO A 125 6.21 3.97 -21.74
CA PRO A 125 5.57 3.01 -20.82
C PRO A 125 4.53 3.66 -19.89
N GLY A 126 4.63 4.98 -19.67
CA GLY A 126 3.81 5.68 -18.68
C GLY A 126 3.87 5.00 -17.31
N LEU A 127 2.80 5.11 -16.52
CA LEU A 127 2.63 4.34 -15.29
C LEU A 127 2.25 2.88 -15.55
N ALA A 128 1.99 2.45 -16.79
CA ALA A 128 1.48 1.10 -17.07
C ALA A 128 2.42 -0.01 -16.55
N VAL A 129 3.73 0.23 -16.57
CA VAL A 129 4.73 -0.69 -16.00
C VAL A 129 4.64 -0.75 -14.48
N ASP A 130 4.47 0.39 -13.82
CA ASP A 130 4.34 0.45 -12.35
C ASP A 130 3.01 -0.16 -11.89
N LEU A 131 1.92 0.12 -12.62
CA LEU A 131 0.60 -0.49 -12.42
C LEU A 131 0.68 -2.02 -12.47
N ALA A 132 1.34 -2.53 -13.49
CA ALA A 132 1.39 -3.96 -13.75
C ALA A 132 2.37 -4.72 -12.87
N SER A 133 3.43 -4.07 -12.37
CA SER A 133 4.40 -4.69 -11.47
C SER A 133 4.02 -4.58 -9.99
N GLY A 134 3.28 -3.53 -9.63
CA GLY A 134 2.95 -3.22 -8.23
C GLY A 134 1.63 -3.82 -7.72
N ALA A 135 0.65 -4.06 -8.60
CA ALA A 135 -0.65 -4.56 -8.18
C ALA A 135 -0.68 -6.08 -7.95
N LYS A 136 -1.45 -6.54 -6.96
CA LYS A 136 -1.61 -7.97 -6.66
C LYS A 136 -2.32 -8.75 -7.78
N ARG A 137 -3.20 -8.07 -8.53
CA ARG A 137 -3.92 -8.59 -9.69
C ARG A 137 -3.91 -7.55 -10.80
N VAL A 138 -3.63 -7.98 -12.03
CA VAL A 138 -3.68 -7.11 -13.21
C VAL A 138 -4.73 -7.64 -14.18
N VAL A 139 -5.60 -6.73 -14.62
CA VAL A 139 -6.65 -6.96 -15.62
C VAL A 139 -6.31 -6.16 -16.87
N ALA A 140 -6.08 -6.85 -17.98
CA ALA A 140 -5.88 -6.22 -19.27
C ALA A 140 -7.22 -5.98 -19.95
N MET A 141 -7.50 -4.74 -20.35
CA MET A 141 -8.62 -4.38 -21.20
C MET A 141 -8.14 -4.11 -22.62
N MET A 142 -8.82 -4.67 -23.61
CA MET A 142 -8.43 -4.52 -25.02
C MET A 142 -9.55 -4.94 -25.96
N THR A 143 -9.52 -4.50 -27.23
CA THR A 143 -10.28 -5.22 -28.26
C THR A 143 -9.63 -6.59 -28.51
N HIS A 144 -10.42 -7.59 -28.84
CA HIS A 144 -9.92 -8.95 -29.05
C HIS A 144 -9.01 -9.07 -30.28
N ALA A 145 -9.28 -8.24 -31.30
CA ALA A 145 -8.55 -8.19 -32.55
C ALA A 145 -8.45 -6.74 -33.04
N HIS A 146 -7.48 -6.49 -33.92
CA HIS A 146 -7.37 -5.26 -34.69
C HIS A 146 -8.50 -5.12 -35.70
N GLU A 147 -8.71 -3.90 -36.21
CA GLU A 147 -9.45 -3.71 -37.46
C GLU A 147 -8.79 -4.55 -38.57
N GLY A 148 -9.55 -5.49 -39.15
CA GLY A 148 -9.03 -6.49 -40.09
C GLY A 148 -8.88 -7.92 -39.53
N GLY A 149 -9.16 -8.13 -38.24
CA GLY A 149 -9.31 -9.46 -37.65
C GLY A 149 -8.03 -10.11 -37.11
N ILE A 150 -6.91 -9.40 -37.10
CA ILE A 150 -5.65 -9.88 -36.52
C ILE A 150 -5.78 -9.90 -35.00
N SER A 151 -5.65 -11.08 -34.39
CA SER A 151 -5.74 -11.26 -32.94
C SER A 151 -4.75 -10.35 -32.20
N ARG A 152 -5.15 -9.88 -31.02
CA ARG A 152 -4.27 -9.18 -30.09
C ARG A 152 -3.82 -10.07 -28.93
N ILE A 153 -4.30 -11.31 -28.89
CA ILE A 153 -4.00 -12.30 -27.87
C ILE A 153 -3.10 -13.35 -28.51
N HIS A 154 -1.80 -13.24 -28.25
CA HIS A 154 -0.76 -13.99 -28.95
C HIS A 154 -0.25 -15.16 -28.11
N GLU A 155 0.34 -16.17 -28.75
CA GLU A 155 1.09 -17.18 -27.99
C GLU A 155 2.28 -16.51 -27.26
N ARG A 156 2.93 -15.56 -27.94
CA ARG A 156 3.98 -14.69 -27.41
C ARG A 156 3.83 -13.29 -27.99
N CYS A 157 4.02 -12.26 -27.18
CA CYS A 157 4.05 -10.88 -27.68
C CYS A 157 5.13 -10.73 -28.76
N THR A 158 4.79 -10.02 -29.84
CA THR A 158 5.70 -9.75 -30.96
C THR A 158 6.39 -8.39 -30.85
N LEU A 159 5.92 -7.57 -29.92
CA LEU A 159 6.48 -6.26 -29.56
C LEU A 159 7.20 -6.31 -28.21
N PRO A 160 8.04 -5.31 -27.89
CA PRO A 160 8.71 -5.21 -26.59
C PRO A 160 7.69 -5.23 -25.44
N VAL A 161 7.88 -6.15 -24.51
CA VAL A 161 6.97 -6.36 -23.36
C VAL A 161 7.21 -5.29 -22.30
N ASP A 162 6.12 -4.72 -21.79
CA ASP A 162 6.11 -3.73 -20.70
C ASP A 162 5.94 -4.40 -19.32
N GLY A 163 5.28 -5.56 -19.26
CA GLY A 163 5.27 -6.39 -18.05
C GLY A 163 5.19 -7.87 -18.37
N VAL A 164 6.00 -8.64 -17.66
CA VAL A 164 6.20 -10.07 -17.88
C VAL A 164 5.32 -10.87 -16.94
N GLY A 165 4.46 -11.73 -17.50
CA GLY A 165 3.61 -12.66 -16.75
C GLY A 165 2.76 -12.06 -15.63
N CYS A 166 2.37 -10.79 -15.74
CA CYS A 166 1.66 -10.08 -14.68
C CYS A 166 0.13 -10.03 -14.89
N VAL A 167 -0.34 -10.16 -16.14
CA VAL A 167 -1.77 -10.17 -16.45
C VAL A 167 -2.41 -11.46 -15.97
N SER A 168 -3.46 -11.34 -15.16
CA SER A 168 -4.23 -12.47 -14.62
C SER A 168 -5.58 -12.66 -15.30
N VAL A 169 -6.16 -11.58 -15.83
CA VAL A 169 -7.45 -11.58 -16.53
C VAL A 169 -7.34 -10.68 -17.76
N ILE A 170 -7.90 -11.15 -18.89
CA ILE A 170 -8.03 -10.38 -20.12
C ILE A 170 -9.52 -10.17 -20.36
N ILE A 171 -9.96 -8.92 -20.40
CA ILE A 171 -11.34 -8.54 -20.73
C ILE A 171 -11.32 -7.90 -22.11
N THR A 172 -12.02 -8.55 -23.04
CA THR A 172 -12.19 -8.02 -24.39
C THR A 172 -13.63 -7.65 -24.68
N ASP A 173 -13.83 -7.03 -25.83
CA ASP A 173 -15.14 -6.71 -26.38
C ASP A 173 -15.98 -7.95 -26.76
N ILE A 174 -15.44 -9.17 -26.63
CA ILE A 174 -16.15 -10.42 -26.95
C ILE A 174 -15.94 -11.56 -25.93
N ALA A 175 -14.92 -11.49 -25.06
CA ALA A 175 -14.58 -12.58 -24.14
C ALA A 175 -13.90 -12.11 -22.84
N VAL A 176 -14.01 -12.92 -21.78
CA VAL A 176 -13.13 -12.85 -20.60
C VAL A 176 -12.27 -14.10 -20.57
N LEU A 177 -10.95 -13.91 -20.56
CA LEU A 177 -9.95 -14.97 -20.51
C LEU A 177 -9.19 -14.90 -19.19
N LEU A 178 -8.96 -16.05 -18.57
CA LEU A 178 -8.11 -16.19 -17.39
C LEU A 178 -6.72 -16.65 -17.84
N VAL A 179 -5.69 -16.01 -17.31
CA VAL A 179 -4.30 -16.46 -17.48
C VAL A 179 -4.00 -17.45 -16.35
N THR A 180 -3.81 -18.71 -16.69
CA THR A 180 -3.55 -19.79 -15.73
C THR A 180 -2.14 -20.34 -15.92
N ILE A 181 -1.69 -21.16 -14.97
CA ILE A 181 -0.43 -21.91 -15.10
C ILE A 181 -0.40 -22.85 -16.31
N SER A 182 -1.56 -23.20 -16.89
CA SER A 182 -1.69 -24.08 -18.05
C SER A 182 -1.96 -23.33 -19.35
N GLY A 183 -1.87 -21.98 -19.33
CA GLY A 183 -2.22 -21.11 -20.46
C GLY A 183 -3.59 -20.45 -20.28
N LEU A 184 -4.18 -20.00 -21.39
CA LEU A 184 -5.43 -19.26 -21.37
C LEU A 184 -6.65 -20.18 -21.18
N GLU A 185 -7.58 -19.74 -20.36
CA GLU A 185 -8.89 -20.36 -20.17
C GLU A 185 -10.01 -19.35 -20.46
N LEU A 186 -10.92 -19.70 -21.38
CA LEU A 186 -12.11 -18.91 -21.70
C LEU A 186 -13.13 -19.07 -20.57
N ALA A 187 -13.34 -18.01 -19.81
CA ALA A 187 -14.27 -18.00 -18.69
C ALA A 187 -15.65 -17.43 -19.06
N GLU A 188 -15.68 -16.40 -19.92
CA GLU A 188 -16.94 -15.77 -20.32
C GLU A 188 -16.94 -15.36 -21.80
N VAL A 189 -18.12 -15.38 -22.41
CA VAL A 189 -18.38 -14.87 -23.76
C VAL A 189 -19.37 -13.71 -23.72
N ALA A 190 -19.17 -12.72 -24.59
CA ALA A 190 -20.14 -11.65 -24.76
C ALA A 190 -21.47 -12.20 -25.34
N PRO A 191 -22.61 -11.52 -25.11
CA PRO A 191 -23.89 -12.02 -25.58
C PRO A 191 -23.94 -12.34 -27.08
N GLY A 192 -24.37 -13.57 -27.39
CA GLY A 192 -24.46 -14.06 -28.77
C GLY A 192 -23.14 -14.57 -29.38
N TRP A 193 -22.05 -14.65 -28.61
CA TRP A 193 -20.80 -15.29 -29.04
C TRP A 193 -20.71 -16.72 -28.50
N SER A 194 -20.09 -17.62 -29.26
CA SER A 194 -19.80 -19.00 -28.84
C SER A 194 -18.31 -19.20 -28.55
N ALA A 195 -17.96 -20.26 -27.83
CA ALA A 195 -16.56 -20.59 -27.57
C ALA A 195 -15.76 -20.85 -28.86
N ASP A 196 -16.39 -21.47 -29.86
CA ASP A 196 -15.76 -21.72 -31.16
C ASP A 196 -15.47 -20.41 -31.91
N ASP A 197 -16.38 -19.43 -31.81
CA ASP A 197 -16.14 -18.09 -32.39
C ASP A 197 -14.91 -17.45 -31.74
N ILE A 198 -14.81 -17.46 -30.40
CA ILE A 198 -13.66 -16.88 -29.69
C ILE A 198 -12.36 -17.60 -30.04
N ALA A 199 -12.37 -18.94 -30.03
CA ALA A 199 -11.20 -19.74 -30.36
C ALA A 199 -10.70 -19.47 -31.79
N SER A 200 -11.60 -19.23 -32.74
CA SER A 200 -11.23 -18.89 -34.13
C SER A 200 -10.57 -17.50 -34.28
N MET A 201 -10.71 -16.63 -33.28
CA MET A 201 -10.22 -15.25 -33.27
C MET A 201 -9.05 -15.03 -32.29
N THR A 202 -8.67 -16.06 -31.55
CA THR A 202 -7.56 -16.05 -30.60
C THR A 202 -6.36 -16.76 -31.24
N GLU A 203 -5.20 -16.11 -31.32
CA GLU A 203 -3.98 -16.78 -31.81
C GLU A 203 -3.42 -17.76 -30.75
N ALA A 204 -3.40 -17.32 -29.49
CA ALA A 204 -2.96 -18.14 -28.38
C ALA A 204 -3.82 -19.42 -28.20
N PRO A 205 -3.21 -20.56 -27.83
CA PRO A 205 -3.97 -21.74 -27.41
C PRO A 205 -4.92 -21.42 -26.27
N LEU A 206 -6.19 -21.84 -26.42
CA LEU A 206 -7.28 -21.51 -25.52
C LEU A 206 -8.01 -22.77 -25.06
N SER A 207 -8.11 -22.97 -23.75
CA SER A 207 -9.01 -23.95 -23.14
C SER A 207 -10.37 -23.32 -22.80
N VAL A 208 -11.41 -24.12 -22.61
CA VAL A 208 -12.75 -23.62 -22.24
C VAL A 208 -13.06 -24.01 -20.81
N ALA A 209 -13.41 -23.03 -19.97
CA ALA A 209 -13.77 -23.28 -18.58
C ALA A 209 -15.01 -24.18 -18.49
N SER A 210 -15.00 -25.12 -17.54
CA SER A 210 -16.17 -25.98 -17.26
C SER A 210 -17.42 -25.17 -16.87
N GLY A 211 -17.23 -23.97 -16.32
CA GLY A 211 -18.27 -23.03 -15.94
C GLY A 211 -18.45 -21.87 -16.91
N LEU A 212 -18.12 -22.04 -18.20
CA LEU A 212 -18.30 -21.02 -19.23
C LEU A 212 -19.70 -20.40 -19.14
N ARG A 213 -19.74 -19.06 -19.09
CA ARG A 213 -20.99 -18.30 -18.99
C ARG A 213 -21.01 -17.12 -19.94
N GLU A 214 -22.20 -16.60 -20.18
CA GLU A 214 -22.37 -15.32 -20.86
C GLU A 214 -22.06 -14.18 -19.88
N MET A 215 -21.43 -13.11 -20.37
CA MET A 215 -21.11 -11.93 -19.56
C MET A 215 -22.37 -11.24 -19.04
N THR A 216 -22.28 -10.77 -17.80
CA THR A 216 -23.25 -9.86 -17.18
C THR A 216 -22.65 -8.48 -16.99
N PHE A 217 -23.50 -7.48 -16.74
CA PHE A 217 -23.07 -6.07 -16.64
C PHE A 217 -23.54 -5.39 -15.35
N ASP A 218 -24.04 -6.17 -14.40
CA ASP A 218 -24.51 -5.66 -13.11
C ASP A 218 -23.32 -5.54 -12.14
N VAL A 219 -22.89 -4.30 -11.87
CA VAL A 219 -21.82 -4.03 -10.90
C VAL A 219 -22.38 -4.21 -9.49
N PRO A 220 -21.79 -5.10 -8.66
CA PRO A 220 -22.28 -5.31 -7.30
C PRO A 220 -22.11 -4.06 -6.44
N THR A 221 -22.93 -3.94 -5.40
CA THR A 221 -22.66 -2.95 -4.34
C THR A 221 -21.39 -3.35 -3.60
N LEU A 222 -20.46 -2.42 -3.45
CA LEU A 222 -19.21 -2.64 -2.75
C LEU A 222 -19.30 -1.90 -1.41
N PRO A 223 -19.59 -2.55 -0.28
CA PRO A 223 -19.62 -1.86 1.01
C PRO A 223 -18.20 -1.53 1.51
N TRP A 224 -18.04 -0.42 2.23
CA TRP A 224 -16.77 -0.14 2.92
C TRP A 224 -16.50 -1.18 4.00
N PRO A 225 -15.25 -1.67 4.14
CA PRO A 225 -14.85 -2.43 5.32
C PRO A 225 -14.91 -1.53 6.56
N ASN A 226 -15.39 -2.07 7.68
CA ASN A 226 -15.28 -1.38 8.97
C ASN A 226 -13.90 -1.65 9.58
N LYS A 227 -13.09 -0.61 9.70
CA LYS A 227 -11.75 -0.68 10.29
C LYS A 227 -11.72 -0.32 11.77
N VAL A 228 -12.85 0.06 12.37
CA VAL A 228 -12.92 0.52 13.77
C VAL A 228 -13.10 -0.67 14.71
N TYR A 229 -12.18 -0.82 15.65
CA TYR A 229 -12.18 -1.85 16.68
C TYR A 229 -12.68 -1.29 18.02
N ALA A 230 -13.34 -2.12 18.83
CA ALA A 230 -13.94 -1.68 20.08
C ALA A 230 -12.90 -1.41 21.17
N SER A 231 -11.74 -2.08 21.13
CA SER A 231 -10.67 -1.90 22.11
C SER A 231 -9.28 -2.15 21.52
N ALA A 232 -8.25 -1.64 22.20
CA ALA A 232 -6.86 -1.92 21.85
C ALA A 232 -6.53 -3.41 22.00
N ALA A 233 -7.12 -4.12 22.96
CA ALA A 233 -6.90 -5.54 23.18
C ALA A 233 -7.36 -6.38 21.98
N GLU A 234 -8.55 -6.10 21.45
CA GLU A 234 -9.05 -6.75 20.22
C GLU A 234 -8.19 -6.42 19.01
N ALA A 235 -7.71 -5.17 18.92
CA ALA A 235 -6.93 -4.72 17.78
C ALA A 235 -5.54 -5.36 17.70
N VAL A 236 -4.97 -5.86 18.80
CA VAL A 236 -3.62 -6.49 18.84
C VAL A 236 -3.63 -8.02 19.02
N GLN A 237 -4.82 -8.64 19.08
CA GLN A 237 -5.00 -10.03 19.54
C GLN A 237 -4.28 -11.11 18.72
N ASP A 238 -3.93 -10.82 17.46
CA ASP A 238 -3.35 -11.76 16.51
C ASP A 238 -1.85 -11.53 16.28
N ILE A 239 -1.20 -10.68 17.09
CA ILE A 239 0.24 -10.47 17.03
C ILE A 239 0.95 -11.72 17.60
N PRO A 240 1.67 -12.51 16.78
CA PRO A 240 2.32 -13.71 17.27
C PRO A 240 3.62 -13.38 18.03
N ASP A 241 4.11 -14.36 18.79
CA ASP A 241 5.49 -14.36 19.26
C ASP A 241 6.47 -14.24 18.08
N GLY A 242 7.58 -13.55 18.29
CA GLY A 242 8.61 -13.37 17.26
C GLY A 242 8.32 -12.30 16.21
N ALA A 243 7.15 -11.64 16.27
CA ALA A 243 6.78 -10.62 15.28
C ALA A 243 7.75 -9.43 15.25
N VAL A 244 7.95 -8.88 14.04
CA VAL A 244 8.59 -7.58 13.86
C VAL A 244 7.53 -6.49 13.94
N VAL A 245 7.71 -5.53 14.85
CA VAL A 245 6.72 -4.48 15.13
C VAL A 245 7.33 -3.10 14.99
N ASN A 246 6.80 -2.30 14.05
CA ASN A 246 7.03 -0.86 14.04
C ASN A 246 6.31 -0.23 15.23
N VAL A 247 7.02 0.52 16.06
CA VAL A 247 6.43 1.24 17.20
C VAL A 247 6.89 2.69 17.15
N ASP A 248 5.96 3.61 16.98
CA ASP A 248 6.30 5.03 16.89
C ASP A 248 6.48 5.73 18.25
N GLY A 249 7.36 6.73 18.24
CA GLY A 249 7.19 7.97 19.00
C GLY A 249 8.51 8.69 19.29
N PHE A 250 8.46 10.02 19.24
CA PHE A 250 9.56 10.93 19.56
C PHE A 250 9.30 11.64 20.89
N GLY A 251 9.38 10.90 22.02
CA GLY A 251 9.37 11.41 23.40
C GLY A 251 8.77 12.82 23.62
N GLY A 252 7.51 13.01 23.27
CA GLY A 252 6.87 14.34 23.14
C GLY A 252 5.57 14.42 23.93
N PRO A 253 4.93 15.60 24.06
CA PRO A 253 3.56 15.72 24.56
C PRO A 253 2.53 15.10 23.60
N GLY A 254 2.96 14.65 22.41
CA GLY A 254 2.20 13.75 21.56
C GLY A 254 2.34 12.27 21.93
N GLY A 255 3.31 11.87 22.74
CA GLY A 255 3.51 10.50 23.20
C GLY A 255 3.68 9.45 22.08
N MET A 256 3.71 8.19 22.49
CA MET A 256 3.62 7.02 21.62
C MET A 256 2.14 6.60 21.49
N ALA A 257 1.89 5.47 20.82
CA ALA A 257 0.61 4.78 20.82
C ALA A 257 0.36 4.08 22.19
N HIS A 258 0.22 4.88 23.26
CA HIS A 258 0.20 4.39 24.63
C HIS A 258 -0.86 3.31 24.92
N TYR A 259 -2.07 3.44 24.37
CA TYR A 259 -3.17 2.52 24.67
C TYR A 259 -2.91 1.15 24.02
N LEU A 260 -2.48 1.14 22.76
CA LEU A 260 -2.05 -0.04 22.02
C LEU A 260 -0.78 -0.66 22.60
N MET A 261 0.18 0.13 23.07
CA MET A 261 1.38 -0.40 23.73
C MET A 261 1.06 -1.11 25.04
N VAL A 262 0.13 -0.56 25.84
CA VAL A 262 -0.37 -1.25 27.05
C VAL A 262 -1.10 -2.53 26.68
N ALA A 263 -1.93 -2.51 25.63
CA ALA A 263 -2.59 -3.72 25.15
C ALA A 263 -1.60 -4.78 24.66
N LEU A 264 -0.55 -4.40 23.91
CA LEU A 264 0.51 -5.32 23.48
C LEU A 264 1.29 -5.88 24.68
N ARG A 265 1.50 -5.07 25.72
CA ARG A 265 2.12 -5.55 26.96
C ARG A 265 1.28 -6.66 27.60
N ASP A 266 -0.01 -6.38 27.75
CA ASP A 266 -0.95 -7.27 28.43
C ASP A 266 -1.29 -8.51 27.60
N HIS A 267 -1.26 -8.39 26.27
CA HIS A 267 -1.33 -9.50 25.32
C HIS A 267 -0.21 -10.53 25.57
N GLY A 268 0.99 -10.06 25.90
CA GLY A 268 2.07 -10.90 26.41
C GLY A 268 2.96 -11.56 25.35
N ALA A 269 2.78 -11.26 24.06
CA ALA A 269 3.64 -11.76 22.98
C ALA A 269 5.13 -11.54 23.28
N LYS A 270 5.94 -12.58 23.08
CA LYS A 270 7.37 -12.64 23.41
C LYS A 270 8.24 -12.68 22.16
N GLY A 271 9.54 -12.48 22.34
CA GLY A 271 10.51 -12.61 21.26
C GLY A 271 10.41 -11.51 20.20
N LEU A 272 9.77 -10.38 20.51
CA LEU A 272 9.48 -9.33 19.53
C LEU A 272 10.74 -8.61 19.08
N THR A 273 10.77 -8.25 17.80
CA THR A 273 11.73 -7.26 17.27
C THR A 273 11.01 -5.93 17.13
N ILE A 274 11.46 -4.90 17.84
CA ILE A 274 10.91 -3.55 17.68
C ILE A 274 11.75 -2.72 16.71
N ILE A 275 11.08 -2.02 15.80
CA ILE A 275 11.67 -0.98 14.96
C ILE A 275 11.11 0.35 15.45
N SER A 276 11.99 1.20 15.99
CA SER A 276 11.57 2.50 16.53
C SER A 276 12.71 3.49 16.54
N ASN A 277 12.39 4.78 16.57
CA ASN A 277 13.43 5.80 16.77
C ASN A 277 14.18 5.61 18.11
N THR A 278 13.48 5.13 19.16
CA THR A 278 14.04 4.96 20.50
C THR A 278 13.78 3.57 21.06
N ALA A 279 14.53 3.16 22.09
CA ALA A 279 14.33 1.87 22.76
C ALA A 279 14.05 2.02 24.27
N GLY A 280 13.15 2.94 24.66
CA GLY A 280 12.73 3.10 26.06
C GLY A 280 13.50 4.19 26.83
N ILE A 281 13.85 5.28 26.15
CA ILE A 281 14.59 6.40 26.75
C ILE A 281 13.69 7.51 27.30
N ALA A 282 12.39 7.55 26.97
CA ALA A 282 11.52 8.65 27.37
C ALA A 282 11.32 8.69 28.89
N ARG A 283 11.20 7.53 29.55
CA ARG A 283 11.11 7.43 31.02
C ARG A 283 12.34 7.98 31.75
N VAL A 284 13.54 7.70 31.24
CA VAL A 284 14.78 8.15 31.89
C VAL A 284 15.14 9.60 31.56
N ALA A 285 14.85 10.04 30.34
CA ALA A 285 15.18 11.39 29.86
C ALA A 285 14.07 12.41 30.11
N ARG A 286 12.87 11.97 30.53
CA ARG A 286 11.64 12.80 30.62
C ARG A 286 11.37 13.61 29.36
N PHE A 287 11.64 13.03 28.20
CA PHE A 287 11.36 13.69 26.93
C PHE A 287 9.86 13.89 26.78
N GLY A 288 9.45 15.17 26.75
CA GLY A 288 8.14 15.62 26.33
C GLY A 288 6.95 15.26 27.22
N ALA A 289 7.15 14.53 28.32
CA ALA A 289 6.08 14.25 29.27
C ALA A 289 5.78 15.48 30.15
N PRO A 290 4.50 15.81 30.37
CA PRO A 290 4.10 16.81 31.36
C PRO A 290 4.66 16.50 32.75
N GLU A 291 4.80 17.54 33.57
CA GLU A 291 5.19 17.37 34.96
C GLU A 291 4.20 16.45 35.69
N GLY A 292 4.71 15.53 36.51
CA GLY A 292 3.89 14.56 37.23
C GLY A 292 3.40 13.36 36.42
N VAL A 293 3.61 13.33 35.09
CA VAL A 293 3.23 12.20 34.23
C VAL A 293 4.45 11.30 33.97
N THR A 294 4.31 10.00 34.23
CA THR A 294 5.31 9.01 33.82
C THR A 294 5.05 8.59 32.37
N PRO A 295 6.01 8.79 31.45
CA PRO A 295 5.84 8.38 30.06
C PRO A 295 5.56 6.87 29.94
N ILE A 296 4.70 6.50 28.99
CA ILE A 296 4.58 5.13 28.51
C ILE A 296 5.45 5.01 27.26
N ASP A 297 6.47 4.18 27.32
CA ASP A 297 7.37 3.90 26.20
C ASP A 297 7.75 2.40 26.17
N HIS A 298 8.67 2.02 25.28
CA HIS A 298 9.14 0.64 25.09
C HIS A 298 9.59 -0.05 26.38
N THR A 299 9.95 0.71 27.43
CA THR A 299 10.31 0.17 28.75
C THR A 299 9.29 -0.84 29.26
N ILE A 300 7.98 -0.62 29.04
CA ILE A 300 6.95 -1.52 29.58
C ILE A 300 6.99 -2.92 28.94
N LEU A 301 7.45 -3.00 27.68
CA LEU A 301 7.56 -4.26 26.94
C LEU A 301 8.87 -4.97 27.32
N VAL A 302 9.95 -4.19 27.49
CA VAL A 302 11.26 -4.70 27.92
C VAL A 302 11.18 -5.27 29.34
N GLU A 303 10.60 -4.54 30.30
CA GLU A 303 10.42 -5.00 31.68
C GLU A 303 9.51 -6.23 31.78
N ASN A 304 8.62 -6.42 30.81
CA ASN A 304 7.78 -7.60 30.69
C ASN A 304 8.48 -8.75 29.93
N GLY A 305 9.76 -8.63 29.58
CA GLY A 305 10.54 -9.65 28.87
C GLY A 305 10.03 -9.96 27.46
N GLN A 306 9.39 -9.01 26.78
CA GLN A 306 8.79 -9.22 25.46
C GLN A 306 9.75 -8.95 24.30
N ILE A 307 10.82 -8.18 24.51
CA ILE A 307 11.69 -7.66 23.44
C ILE A 307 12.97 -8.50 23.32
N ALA A 308 13.14 -9.18 22.18
CA ALA A 308 14.37 -9.90 21.85
C ALA A 308 15.37 -9.05 21.04
N LYS A 309 14.88 -8.11 20.23
CA LYS A 309 15.73 -7.22 19.43
C LYS A 309 15.13 -5.83 19.32
N ALA A 310 15.97 -4.81 19.29
CA ALA A 310 15.60 -3.47 18.83
C ALA A 310 16.43 -3.05 17.61
N ILE A 311 15.78 -2.40 16.65
CA ILE A 311 16.41 -1.63 15.58
C ILE A 311 16.08 -0.17 15.87
N ALA A 312 17.07 0.61 16.29
CA ALA A 312 16.82 1.97 16.77
C ALA A 312 17.92 2.98 16.47
N SER A 313 17.56 4.25 16.46
CA SER A 313 18.53 5.35 16.25
C SER A 313 19.10 5.89 17.55
N TYR A 314 18.27 5.92 18.61
CA TYR A 314 18.64 6.44 19.91
C TYR A 314 18.23 5.46 21.04
N PRO A 315 18.97 4.36 21.23
CA PRO A 315 18.60 3.31 22.17
C PRO A 315 19.18 3.50 23.58
N VAL A 316 20.10 4.44 23.78
CA VAL A 316 20.89 4.57 25.02
C VAL A 316 20.48 5.83 25.79
N SER A 317 20.44 5.73 27.12
CA SER A 317 20.24 6.87 28.01
C SER A 317 21.34 7.92 27.83
N PRO A 318 21.01 9.23 27.81
CA PRO A 318 22.01 10.28 27.84
C PRO A 318 22.71 10.40 29.20
N SER A 319 22.32 9.61 30.20
CA SER A 319 22.85 9.67 31.57
C SER A 319 23.41 8.31 31.98
N ILE A 320 24.74 8.24 32.14
CA ILE A 320 25.47 7.03 32.55
C ILE A 320 24.95 6.46 33.88
N ASN A 321 24.49 7.33 34.79
CA ASN A 321 24.00 6.93 36.11
C ASN A 321 22.53 6.48 36.12
N ARG A 322 21.85 6.51 34.97
CA ARG A 322 20.43 6.17 34.83
C ARG A 322 20.21 5.35 33.55
N PRO A 323 20.68 4.09 33.51
CA PRO A 323 20.43 3.22 32.36
C PRO A 323 18.94 2.95 32.21
N SER A 324 18.47 2.92 30.97
CA SER A 324 17.13 2.46 30.60
C SER A 324 16.96 0.95 30.87
N ALA A 325 15.71 0.47 30.83
CA ALA A 325 15.45 -0.97 30.93
C ALA A 325 16.07 -1.74 29.76
N PHE A 326 16.06 -1.17 28.56
CA PHE A 326 16.66 -1.79 27.38
C PHE A 326 18.18 -1.91 27.49
N GLU A 327 18.87 -0.89 28.01
CA GLU A 327 20.31 -0.98 28.26
C GLU A 327 20.64 -2.13 29.22
N ARG A 328 19.84 -2.33 30.27
CA ARG A 328 20.04 -3.46 31.20
C ARG A 328 19.85 -4.79 30.48
N ALA A 329 18.72 -4.96 29.78
CA ALA A 329 18.43 -6.19 29.01
C ALA A 329 19.52 -6.49 27.96
N TYR A 330 20.06 -5.46 27.30
CA TYR A 330 21.17 -5.62 26.36
C TYR A 330 22.47 -6.06 27.04
N GLN A 331 22.84 -5.44 28.17
CA GLN A 331 24.05 -5.80 28.93
C GLN A 331 23.96 -7.21 29.54
N GLU A 332 22.75 -7.64 29.90
CA GLU A 332 22.46 -8.97 30.45
C GLU A 332 22.33 -10.03 29.35
N GLY A 333 22.35 -9.64 28.07
CA GLY A 333 22.25 -10.54 26.92
C GLY A 333 20.83 -11.04 26.62
N GLU A 334 19.81 -10.42 27.24
CA GLU A 334 18.40 -10.75 27.04
C GLU A 334 17.83 -10.13 25.76
N SER A 335 18.39 -8.98 25.33
CA SER A 335 18.01 -8.31 24.09
C SER A 335 19.23 -7.98 23.23
N THR A 336 19.04 -7.99 21.92
CA THR A 336 20.05 -7.54 20.95
C THR A 336 19.69 -6.17 20.36
N LEU A 337 20.70 -5.45 19.84
CA LEU A 337 20.53 -4.10 19.31
C LEU A 337 21.19 -3.97 17.94
N GLU A 338 20.45 -3.42 16.99
CA GLU A 338 20.96 -2.87 15.73
C GLU A 338 20.79 -1.35 15.76
N VAL A 339 21.89 -0.62 15.67
CA VAL A 339 21.86 0.85 15.65
C VAL A 339 21.83 1.35 14.22
N SER A 340 20.86 2.22 13.90
CA SER A 340 20.73 2.86 12.60
C SER A 340 20.63 4.37 12.77
N PRO A 341 21.44 5.20 12.07
CA PRO A 341 21.27 6.65 12.10
C PRO A 341 19.81 7.04 11.83
N GLN A 342 19.29 8.06 12.52
CA GLN A 342 17.84 8.39 12.48
C GLN A 342 17.31 8.60 11.06
N GLY A 343 18.03 9.38 10.24
CA GLY A 343 17.65 9.61 8.84
C GLY A 343 17.71 8.32 8.01
N THR A 344 18.74 7.50 8.21
CA THR A 344 18.84 6.19 7.57
C THR A 344 17.70 5.26 8.00
N LEU A 345 17.33 5.24 9.28
CA LEU A 345 16.22 4.41 9.77
C LEU A 345 14.91 4.83 9.09
N ALA A 346 14.61 6.13 9.06
CA ALA A 346 13.43 6.65 8.38
C ALA A 346 13.41 6.25 6.90
N GLU A 347 14.54 6.37 6.21
CA GLU A 347 14.64 6.03 4.78
C GLU A 347 14.59 4.51 4.52
N ARG A 348 15.11 3.67 5.43
CA ARG A 348 14.96 2.21 5.35
C ARG A 348 13.50 1.78 5.48
N VAL A 349 12.75 2.39 6.40
CA VAL A 349 11.31 2.15 6.56
C VAL A 349 10.57 2.67 5.32
N ARG A 350 10.82 3.91 4.89
CA ARG A 350 10.19 4.51 3.70
C ARG A 350 10.41 3.67 2.44
N SER A 351 11.65 3.22 2.23
CA SER A 351 12.03 2.38 1.10
C SER A 351 11.30 1.04 1.14
N GLY A 352 11.20 0.41 2.31
CA GLY A 352 10.47 -0.84 2.48
C GLY A 352 9.00 -0.68 2.11
N GLY A 353 8.34 0.33 2.66
CA GLY A 353 6.94 0.61 2.36
C GLY A 353 6.66 1.04 0.91
N ALA A 354 7.70 1.42 0.15
CA ALA A 354 7.61 1.77 -1.26
C ALA A 354 8.12 0.67 -2.21
N GLY A 355 8.52 -0.49 -1.69
CA GLY A 355 9.07 -1.60 -2.50
C GLY A 355 10.50 -1.39 -2.99
N VAL A 356 11.22 -0.38 -2.48
CA VAL A 356 12.62 -0.13 -2.83
C VAL A 356 13.50 -1.01 -1.96
N ALA A 357 14.15 -2.01 -2.56
CA ALA A 357 14.92 -3.02 -1.83
C ALA A 357 16.10 -2.43 -1.01
N ALA A 358 16.83 -1.46 -1.58
CA ALA A 358 17.97 -0.81 -0.94
C ALA A 358 18.26 0.56 -1.57
N PHE A 359 18.99 1.40 -0.85
CA PHE A 359 19.42 2.72 -1.33
C PHE A 359 20.84 3.04 -0.86
N TYR A 360 21.52 3.92 -1.59
CA TYR A 360 22.83 4.45 -1.19
C TYR A 360 22.66 5.76 -0.43
N THR A 361 23.35 5.89 0.72
CA THR A 361 23.38 7.12 1.53
C THR A 361 24.81 7.47 1.92
N PRO A 362 25.20 8.76 1.98
CA PRO A 362 26.52 9.13 2.46
C PRO A 362 26.64 8.99 3.99
N THR A 363 25.51 8.84 4.69
CA THR A 363 25.46 8.67 6.14
C THR A 363 26.20 7.39 6.54
N ALA A 364 26.94 7.45 7.65
CA ALA A 364 27.74 6.36 8.23
C ALA A 364 29.04 5.99 7.49
N PHE A 365 29.33 6.54 6.30
CA PHE A 365 30.62 6.30 5.63
C PHE A 365 31.80 6.71 6.52
N GLY A 366 32.80 5.83 6.64
CA GLY A 366 34.00 6.07 7.45
C GLY A 366 33.77 5.99 8.97
N THR A 367 32.64 5.44 9.41
CA THR A 367 32.29 5.25 10.83
C THR A 367 32.02 3.78 11.14
N LEU A 368 31.99 3.42 12.43
CA LEU A 368 31.59 2.08 12.89
C LEU A 368 30.24 1.61 12.33
N LEU A 369 29.30 2.53 12.10
CA LEU A 369 27.97 2.22 11.57
C LEU A 369 27.98 1.84 10.08
N GLY A 370 29.05 2.20 9.35
CA GLY A 370 29.24 1.87 7.95
C GLY A 370 30.17 0.67 7.71
N GLU A 371 30.79 0.12 8.76
CA GLU A 371 31.70 -1.01 8.64
C GLU A 371 30.98 -2.26 8.12
N GLY A 372 31.61 -2.97 7.19
CA GLY A 372 31.07 -4.20 6.59
C GLY A 372 29.94 -3.99 5.57
N LYS A 373 29.48 -2.76 5.35
CA LYS A 373 28.47 -2.44 4.33
C LYS A 373 29.11 -2.18 2.98
N GLU A 374 28.36 -2.44 1.90
CA GLU A 374 28.82 -2.12 0.54
C GLU A 374 28.99 -0.60 0.40
N VAL A 375 30.10 -0.19 -0.22
CA VAL A 375 30.39 1.22 -0.53
C VAL A 375 30.50 1.40 -2.04
N ARG A 376 29.84 2.44 -2.56
CA ARG A 376 29.97 2.86 -3.96
C ARG A 376 30.37 4.32 -4.04
N ASP A 377 31.32 4.63 -4.91
CA ASP A 377 31.61 6.01 -5.30
C ASP A 377 30.59 6.44 -6.35
N ILE A 378 29.88 7.54 -6.07
CA ILE A 378 28.92 8.16 -6.98
C ILE A 378 29.34 9.62 -7.10
N ASP A 379 29.78 10.00 -8.29
CA ASP A 379 30.25 11.35 -8.63
C ASP A 379 31.36 11.88 -7.71
N GLY A 380 32.31 11.01 -7.32
CA GLY A 380 33.46 11.36 -6.48
C GLY A 380 33.14 11.44 -4.98
N ARG A 381 31.97 10.98 -4.56
CA ARG A 381 31.57 10.89 -3.15
C ARG A 381 31.24 9.43 -2.80
N PRO A 382 31.76 8.89 -1.69
CA PRO A 382 31.41 7.55 -1.23
C PRO A 382 30.04 7.51 -0.56
N TYR A 383 29.26 6.49 -0.88
CA TYR A 383 27.96 6.18 -0.29
C TYR A 383 27.94 4.73 0.21
N VAL A 384 27.23 4.51 1.31
CA VAL A 384 26.98 3.21 1.93
C VAL A 384 25.62 2.68 1.48
N LEU A 385 25.56 1.40 1.10
CA LEU A 385 24.30 0.71 0.79
C LEU A 385 23.55 0.36 2.09
N GLU A 386 22.29 0.74 2.17
CA GLU A 386 21.37 0.41 3.26
C GLU A 386 20.18 -0.38 2.71
N GLN A 387 19.84 -1.48 3.38
CA GLN A 387 18.69 -2.31 3.02
C GLN A 387 17.41 -1.78 3.65
N SER A 388 16.34 -1.80 2.88
CA SER A 388 15.00 -1.49 3.38
C SER A 388 14.57 -2.43 4.51
N ILE A 389 13.60 -2.00 5.31
CA ILE A 389 13.03 -2.80 6.39
C ILE A 389 11.50 -2.76 6.32
N LEU A 390 10.90 -3.92 6.62
CA LEU A 390 9.47 -4.13 6.73
C LEU A 390 9.16 -4.74 8.10
N ALA A 391 7.95 -4.49 8.59
CA ALA A 391 7.44 -5.08 9.82
C ALA A 391 6.22 -5.98 9.53
N ASP A 392 5.95 -6.93 10.43
CA ASP A 392 4.71 -7.68 10.40
C ASP A 392 3.54 -6.80 10.83
N PHE A 393 3.74 -6.04 11.91
CA PHE A 393 2.74 -5.17 12.49
C PHE A 393 3.30 -3.75 12.69
N CYS A 394 2.41 -2.76 12.69
CA CYS A 394 2.72 -1.38 12.98
C CYS A 394 1.74 -0.86 14.02
N ILE A 395 2.25 -0.26 15.09
CA ILE A 395 1.47 0.33 16.18
C ILE A 395 1.86 1.80 16.28
N ILE A 396 0.95 2.67 15.84
CA ILE A 396 1.18 4.11 15.68
C ILE A 396 0.00 4.94 16.19
N ARG A 397 0.17 6.26 16.26
CA ARG A 397 -0.87 7.18 16.69
C ARG A 397 -1.18 8.28 15.68
N GLY A 398 -2.43 8.70 15.64
CA GLY A 398 -2.88 9.90 14.93
C GLY A 398 -3.47 10.95 15.87
N HIS A 399 -3.94 12.05 15.30
CA HIS A 399 -4.82 12.99 15.98
C HIS A 399 -6.28 12.63 15.71
N LYS A 400 -6.68 12.64 14.43
CA LYS A 400 -8.00 12.19 13.99
C LYS A 400 -7.85 11.17 12.88
N ALA A 401 -8.77 10.22 12.81
CA ALA A 401 -8.97 9.40 11.62
C ALA A 401 -10.44 9.33 11.24
N ASP A 402 -10.74 9.16 9.95
CA ASP A 402 -12.07 8.71 9.55
C ASP A 402 -12.20 7.18 9.68
N SER A 403 -13.41 6.65 9.53
CA SER A 403 -13.65 5.20 9.61
C SER A 403 -13.00 4.38 8.49
N LEU A 404 -12.50 5.02 7.43
CA LEU A 404 -11.81 4.38 6.31
C LEU A 404 -10.29 4.29 6.51
N GLY A 405 -9.78 4.96 7.54
CA GLY A 405 -8.37 4.93 7.96
C GLY A 405 -7.57 6.15 7.57
N ASN A 406 -8.16 7.14 6.90
CA ASN A 406 -7.42 8.37 6.60
C ASN A 406 -7.09 9.09 7.89
N MET A 407 -5.84 9.54 8.03
CA MET A 407 -5.36 10.06 9.30
C MET A 407 -4.60 11.37 9.14
N VAL A 408 -4.89 12.27 10.09
CA VAL A 408 -4.19 13.54 10.28
C VAL A 408 -3.48 13.55 11.63
N TYR A 409 -2.46 14.39 11.76
CA TYR A 409 -1.59 14.47 12.94
C TYR A 409 -1.55 15.88 13.51
N ARG A 410 -1.08 16.03 14.75
CA ARG A 410 -1.01 17.34 15.43
C ARG A 410 0.39 17.63 15.96
N GLY A 411 1.05 18.60 15.33
CA GLY A 411 2.38 19.07 15.72
C GLY A 411 3.48 18.02 15.51
N THR A 412 4.44 17.95 16.42
CA THR A 412 5.59 17.03 16.34
C THR A 412 5.26 15.59 16.70
N SER A 413 3.99 15.29 17.05
CA SER A 413 3.51 13.93 17.20
C SER A 413 3.42 13.17 15.87
N ARG A 414 3.60 13.84 14.72
CA ARG A 414 3.61 13.21 13.39
C ARG A 414 4.82 12.29 13.20
N ASN A 415 6.03 12.80 13.37
CA ASN A 415 7.31 12.07 13.38
C ASN A 415 7.37 10.81 12.46
N PHE A 416 7.62 9.60 12.99
CA PHE A 416 7.76 8.37 12.20
C PHE A 416 6.41 7.70 11.87
N ASN A 417 5.28 8.10 12.47
CA ASN A 417 3.99 7.43 12.24
C ASN A 417 3.63 7.27 10.74
N PRO A 418 3.68 8.33 9.89
CA PRO A 418 3.27 8.18 8.50
C PRO A 418 4.16 7.22 7.72
N VAL A 419 5.48 7.25 7.97
CA VAL A 419 6.43 6.41 7.25
C VAL A 419 6.36 4.95 7.72
N MET A 420 6.09 4.71 9.01
CA MET A 420 5.90 3.37 9.54
C MET A 420 4.60 2.71 9.08
N ALA A 421 3.55 3.50 8.84
CA ALA A 421 2.25 3.00 8.36
C ALA A 421 2.35 2.27 7.02
N THR A 422 3.27 2.70 6.14
CA THR A 422 3.42 2.12 4.80
C THR A 422 4.29 0.86 4.79
N ALA A 423 5.03 0.59 5.86
CA ALA A 423 6.09 -0.42 5.92
C ALA A 423 5.73 -1.61 6.80
N ALA A 424 4.44 -1.93 6.92
CA ALA A 424 3.97 -3.08 7.66
C ALA A 424 2.83 -3.81 6.96
N ARG A 425 2.70 -5.11 7.25
CA ARG A 425 1.60 -5.94 6.73
C ARG A 425 0.26 -5.65 7.42
N VAL A 426 0.29 -5.27 8.70
CA VAL A 426 -0.91 -4.85 9.45
C VAL A 426 -0.60 -3.57 10.22
N THR A 427 -1.27 -2.48 9.91
CA THR A 427 -1.16 -1.19 10.59
C THR A 427 -2.34 -0.94 11.51
N ILE A 428 -2.03 -0.78 12.79
CA ILE A 428 -2.96 -0.55 13.89
C ILE A 428 -2.71 0.86 14.43
N VAL A 429 -3.73 1.70 14.33
CA VAL A 429 -3.63 3.10 14.73
C VAL A 429 -4.55 3.38 15.90
N GLU A 430 -4.07 4.18 16.84
CA GLU A 430 -4.94 4.82 17.83
C GLU A 430 -5.05 6.32 17.57
N VAL A 431 -6.25 6.86 17.72
CA VAL A 431 -6.54 8.28 17.44
C VAL A 431 -7.32 8.90 18.59
N ASP A 432 -7.19 10.23 18.75
CA ASP A 432 -7.96 10.95 19.78
C ASP A 432 -9.44 11.02 19.39
N GLU A 433 -9.71 11.16 18.09
CA GLU A 433 -11.06 11.30 17.54
C GLU A 433 -11.23 10.45 16.27
N ILE A 434 -12.38 9.78 16.18
CA ILE A 434 -12.84 9.16 14.94
C ILE A 434 -13.96 10.04 14.40
N VAL A 435 -13.84 10.44 13.13
CA VAL A 435 -14.78 11.31 12.42
C VAL A 435 -15.44 10.58 11.25
N ASP A 436 -16.50 11.14 10.69
CA ASP A 436 -17.14 10.58 9.50
C ASP A 436 -16.28 10.84 8.24
N PRO A 437 -16.30 9.93 7.24
CA PRO A 437 -15.63 10.17 5.96
C PRO A 437 -16.13 11.47 5.30
N GLY A 438 -15.19 12.31 4.90
CA GLY A 438 -15.46 13.65 4.35
C GLY A 438 -15.36 14.80 5.36
N GLU A 439 -15.19 14.52 6.66
CA GLU A 439 -14.88 15.57 7.65
C GLU A 439 -13.40 15.97 7.65
N LEU A 440 -12.52 15.11 7.15
CA LEU A 440 -11.11 15.43 6.95
C LEU A 440 -10.92 16.07 5.57
N ASP A 441 -10.19 17.19 5.53
CA ASP A 441 -9.78 17.84 4.28
C ASP A 441 -8.87 16.89 3.48
N PRO A 442 -9.24 16.52 2.24
CA PRO A 442 -8.45 15.63 1.39
C PRO A 442 -7.00 16.06 1.15
N GLU A 443 -6.69 17.37 1.20
CA GLU A 443 -5.32 17.89 1.06
C GLU A 443 -4.54 17.88 2.37
N ALA A 444 -5.23 17.77 3.52
CA ALA A 444 -4.61 17.74 4.83
C ALA A 444 -4.33 16.32 5.35
N ILE A 445 -4.94 15.30 4.73
CA ILE A 445 -4.70 13.89 5.05
C ILE A 445 -3.22 13.58 4.82
N VAL A 446 -2.59 12.99 5.83
CA VAL A 446 -1.16 12.67 5.79
C VAL A 446 -0.93 11.19 5.54
N THR A 447 -1.73 10.35 6.17
CA THR A 447 -1.68 8.90 5.96
C THR A 447 -3.01 8.48 5.34
N PRO A 448 -3.01 8.20 4.03
CA PRO A 448 -4.14 7.62 3.34
C PRO A 448 -4.62 6.33 4.01
N GLY A 449 -5.95 6.12 4.01
CA GLY A 449 -6.57 4.96 4.64
C GLY A 449 -6.17 3.61 4.05
N VAL A 450 -5.60 3.59 2.83
CA VAL A 450 -5.03 2.36 2.24
C VAL A 450 -3.90 1.75 3.09
N PHE A 451 -3.17 2.56 3.87
CA PHE A 451 -2.08 2.09 4.73
C PHE A 451 -2.53 1.71 6.15
N VAL A 452 -3.83 1.74 6.44
CA VAL A 452 -4.39 1.52 7.78
C VAL A 452 -5.39 0.37 7.75
N ASP A 453 -5.19 -0.61 8.62
CA ASP A 453 -6.05 -1.79 8.73
C ASP A 453 -7.01 -1.70 9.92
N ARG A 454 -6.56 -1.13 11.03
CA ARG A 454 -7.30 -1.12 12.29
C ARG A 454 -7.20 0.23 12.99
N ILE A 455 -8.34 0.73 13.45
CA ILE A 455 -8.47 2.03 14.11
C ILE A 455 -9.09 1.80 15.48
N VAL A 456 -8.46 2.36 16.51
CA VAL A 456 -8.99 2.36 17.87
C VAL A 456 -9.11 3.79 18.36
N LYS A 457 -10.27 4.14 18.91
CA LYS A 457 -10.41 5.41 19.62
C LYS A 457 -9.70 5.33 20.96
N ARG A 458 -8.75 6.22 21.18
CA ARG A 458 -7.99 6.31 22.43
C ARG A 458 -8.89 6.81 23.58
N PRO A 459 -8.89 6.14 24.75
CA PRO A 459 -9.54 6.67 25.95
C PRO A 459 -8.87 7.97 26.42
N LYS A 460 -9.64 8.86 27.05
CA LYS A 460 -9.16 10.20 27.43
C LYS A 460 -7.95 10.17 28.37
N GLU A 461 -7.90 9.19 29.26
CA GLU A 461 -6.81 8.96 30.21
C GLU A 461 -5.47 8.63 29.55
N PHE A 462 -5.48 8.19 28.28
CA PHE A 462 -4.26 7.97 27.49
C PHE A 462 -3.89 9.17 26.62
N SER A 463 -4.74 10.20 26.54
CA SER A 463 -4.45 11.38 25.72
C SER A 463 -3.34 12.21 26.36
N PRO A 464 -2.28 12.56 25.61
CA PRO A 464 -1.17 13.33 26.14
C PRO A 464 -1.38 14.83 25.91
N TYR A 465 -2.45 15.21 25.20
CA TYR A 465 -2.91 16.59 25.11
C TYR A 465 -3.68 16.94 26.38
N LEU A 466 -3.22 17.96 27.09
CA LEU A 466 -3.99 18.55 28.18
C LEU A 466 -5.24 19.21 27.57
N ASP A 467 -6.41 19.02 28.19
CA ASP A 467 -7.62 19.77 27.86
C ASP A 467 -7.30 21.27 28.02
N THR A 468 -7.11 21.98 26.91
CA THR A 468 -6.96 23.44 26.89
C THR A 468 -8.30 24.12 26.71
#